data_AF-A0A938XT52-F1
#
_entry.id   AF-A0A938XT52-F1
#
_cell.length_a   1.000
_cell.length_b   1.000
_cell.length_c   1.000
_cell.angle_alpha   90.00
_cell.angle_beta   90.00
_cell.angle_gamma   90.00
#
_symmetry.space_group_name_H-M   'P 1'
#
loop_
_entity.id
_entity.type
_entity.pdbx_description
1 polymer ?
#
loop_
_entity_poly.entity_id
_entity_poly.type
_entity_poly.pdbx_seq_one_letter_code
_entity_poly.pdbx_strand_id
1 'polypeptide(L)'
;MDKSSNLGSGFINSSCDFSNCNRGYRGGDKETVRAKIKKYLYEKYGEKFVVDRIGQRKIRDREFYQARIYPKSIKGTNRWLDDYYHATASLYKDTGGIGDGYGIVKMNMNAEEYLMPKVIELFGERVKLKIGVDYRERIDDSKFFRRYLKHNFEERLKKVKEDPENKRMMLDLDVYVFDRIEDDKEKEERRQQIFEFVQYLKGEGLFKYLELGVIFIDERVLAPSYNDFEWDIRYADKVKKEIEGETVRMPPMDLR
;
A
#
# COMPACT_ATOMS: atom_id res chain seq x y z
N MET A 1 -0.09 -20.71 34.41
CA MET A 1 0.21 -19.40 35.03
C MET A 1 1.38 -18.81 34.25
N ASP A 2 1.19 -18.50 32.97
CA ASP A 2 0.52 -17.30 32.44
C ASP A 2 1.11 -15.98 32.97
N LYS A 3 1.91 -15.34 32.12
CA LYS A 3 1.92 -13.89 31.86
C LYS A 3 2.52 -13.67 30.46
N SER A 4 1.62 -13.61 29.50
CA SER A 4 1.83 -13.10 28.15
C SER A 4 2.19 -11.62 28.20
N SER A 5 3.31 -11.24 27.57
CA SER A 5 3.64 -9.85 27.26
C SER A 5 3.33 -9.58 25.78
N ASN A 6 2.16 -8.98 25.56
CA ASN A 6 1.76 -8.36 24.31
C ASN A 6 2.77 -7.29 23.88
N LEU A 7 3.51 -7.54 22.79
CA LEU A 7 4.18 -6.49 22.02
C LEU A 7 3.31 -6.15 20.82
N GLY A 8 2.33 -5.28 21.07
CA GLY A 8 1.53 -4.65 20.03
C GLY A 8 2.43 -3.82 19.11
N SER A 9 2.41 -4.17 17.83
CA SER A 9 2.95 -3.36 16.74
C SER A 9 2.13 -2.06 16.62
N GLY A 10 2.59 -1.01 17.29
CA GLY A 10 2.06 0.33 17.13
C GLY A 10 2.40 0.88 15.75
N PHE A 11 1.47 0.76 14.81
CA PHE A 11 1.43 1.63 13.63
C PHE A 11 1.23 3.07 14.12
N ILE A 12 2.25 3.90 13.97
CA ILE A 12 2.11 5.34 14.19
C ILE A 12 1.37 5.91 12.98
N ASN A 13 0.04 5.90 13.05
CA ASN A 13 -0.80 6.80 12.26
C ASN A 13 -0.53 8.23 12.75
N SER A 14 0.38 8.95 12.09
CA SER A 14 0.47 10.40 12.24
C SER A 14 -0.43 11.08 11.19
N SER A 15 -1.73 11.04 11.43
CA SER A 15 -2.66 12.00 10.85
C SER A 15 -2.40 13.36 11.51
N CYS A 16 -1.44 14.13 10.98
CA CYS A 16 -1.36 15.54 11.29
C CYS A 16 -2.16 16.30 10.23
N ASP A 17 -3.29 16.86 10.63
CA ASP A 17 -4.04 17.86 9.86
C ASP A 17 -3.11 18.97 9.39
N PHE A 18 -3.03 19.14 8.06
CA PHE A 18 -2.24 20.17 7.39
C PHE A 18 -3.08 21.43 7.12
N SER A 19 -3.89 21.86 8.09
CA SER A 19 -4.59 23.14 8.04
C SER A 19 -3.95 24.11 9.03
N ASN A 20 -3.51 25.24 8.50
CA ASN A 20 -2.95 26.40 9.20
C ASN A 20 -1.57 26.27 9.85
N CYS A 21 -0.54 26.61 9.07
CA CYS A 21 0.63 27.33 9.60
C CYS A 21 1.16 28.32 8.56
N ASN A 22 0.51 29.49 8.50
CA ASN A 22 1.05 30.69 7.87
C ASN A 22 1.39 31.69 8.99
N ARG A 23 2.52 31.49 9.66
CA ARG A 23 3.18 32.50 10.51
C ARG A 23 4.69 32.39 10.33
N GLY A 24 5.30 33.52 10.03
CA GLY A 24 6.56 33.62 9.29
C GLY A 24 7.82 33.25 10.05
N TYR A 25 8.88 32.92 9.29
CA TYR A 25 10.19 33.59 9.34
C TYR A 25 11.16 32.99 8.30
N ARG A 26 11.90 33.90 7.64
CA ARG A 26 13.19 33.83 6.91
C ARG A 26 13.57 32.51 6.20
N GLY A 27 13.24 32.45 4.91
CA GLY A 27 13.61 31.38 3.99
C GLY A 27 15.10 31.30 3.71
N GLY A 28 15.73 30.25 4.24
CA GLY A 28 16.64 29.45 3.41
C GLY A 28 15.78 28.81 2.32
N ASP A 29 16.04 29.19 1.09
CA ASP A 29 15.12 29.10 -0.04
C ASP A 29 14.59 27.67 -0.28
N LYS A 30 13.26 27.51 -0.17
CA LYS A 30 12.59 26.23 -0.45
C LYS A 30 12.90 25.75 -1.87
N GLU A 31 13.19 26.64 -2.82
CA GLU A 31 13.64 26.26 -4.17
C GLU A 31 15.04 25.64 -4.14
N THR A 32 15.96 26.18 -3.35
CA THR A 32 17.27 25.57 -3.12
C THR A 32 17.15 24.16 -2.53
N VAL A 33 16.29 23.98 -1.51
CA VAL A 33 16.00 22.64 -0.95
C VAL A 33 15.44 21.72 -2.02
N ARG A 34 14.47 22.22 -2.80
CA ARG A 34 13.83 21.49 -3.90
C ARG A 34 14.84 21.03 -4.93
N ALA A 35 15.76 21.92 -5.35
CA ALA A 35 16.79 21.63 -6.34
C ALA A 35 17.76 20.56 -5.83
N LYS A 36 18.21 20.64 -4.57
CA LYS A 36 19.08 19.64 -3.95
C LYS A 36 18.43 18.25 -3.91
N ILE A 37 17.16 18.18 -3.48
CA ILE A 37 16.42 16.91 -3.45
C ILE A 37 16.22 16.36 -4.86
N LYS A 38 15.81 17.18 -5.83
CA LYS A 38 15.65 16.74 -7.24
C LYS A 38 16.95 16.18 -7.82
N LYS A 39 18.08 16.86 -7.60
CA LYS A 39 19.39 16.42 -8.07
C LYS A 39 19.75 15.06 -7.46
N TYR A 40 19.66 14.94 -6.14
CA TYR A 40 19.91 13.68 -5.43
C TYR A 40 19.05 12.52 -5.95
N LEU A 41 17.75 12.73 -6.11
CA LEU A 41 16.85 11.69 -6.59
C LEU A 41 17.15 11.28 -8.04
N TYR A 42 17.51 12.23 -8.91
CA TYR A 42 17.92 11.93 -10.27
C TYR A 42 19.21 11.12 -10.32
N GLU A 43 20.23 11.50 -9.54
CA GLU A 43 21.50 10.75 -9.45
C GLU A 43 21.30 9.33 -8.91
N LYS A 44 20.39 9.17 -7.94
CA LYS A 44 20.13 7.88 -7.29
C LYS A 44 19.25 6.94 -8.10
N TYR A 45 18.23 7.46 -8.78
CA TYR A 45 17.19 6.65 -9.43
C TYR A 45 17.16 6.76 -10.96
N GLY A 46 17.84 7.74 -11.55
CA GLY A 46 17.80 8.01 -12.99
C GLY A 46 16.50 8.64 -13.49
N GLU A 47 15.60 9.03 -12.58
CA GLU A 47 14.25 9.51 -12.89
C GLU A 47 14.04 10.96 -12.45
N LYS A 48 13.13 11.68 -13.11
CA LYS A 48 12.76 13.05 -12.72
C LYS A 48 11.65 13.02 -11.68
N PHE A 49 11.77 13.85 -10.65
CA PHE A 49 10.79 13.91 -9.55
C PHE A 49 10.08 15.25 -9.45
N VAL A 50 8.84 15.19 -8.99
CA VAL A 50 8.18 16.32 -8.35
C VAL A 50 8.55 16.29 -6.87
N VAL A 51 8.89 17.47 -6.35
CA VAL A 51 9.21 17.69 -4.94
C VAL A 51 8.34 18.84 -4.49
N ASP A 52 7.32 18.54 -3.69
CA ASP A 52 6.32 19.51 -3.24
C ASP A 52 6.08 19.40 -1.73
N ARG A 53 5.19 20.26 -1.20
CA ARG A 53 4.86 20.31 0.24
C ARG A 53 6.09 20.35 1.16
N ILE A 54 7.05 21.25 0.86
CA ILE A 54 8.28 21.39 1.64
C ILE A 54 7.98 22.10 2.97
N GLY A 55 8.20 21.37 4.07
CA GLY A 55 8.06 21.85 5.44
C GLY A 55 9.38 21.72 6.22
N GLN A 56 9.54 22.55 7.24
CA GLN A 56 10.62 22.38 8.23
C GLN A 56 10.12 21.50 9.38
N ARG A 57 11.00 20.62 9.86
CA ARG A 57 10.74 19.73 10.99
C ARG A 57 11.92 19.81 11.97
N LYS A 58 11.60 19.61 13.24
CA LYS A 58 12.59 19.46 14.31
C LYS A 58 12.22 18.24 15.14
N ILE A 59 13.16 17.31 15.29
CA ILE A 59 13.02 16.14 16.16
C ILE A 59 14.23 16.14 17.08
N ARG A 60 13.98 16.27 18.40
CA ARG A 60 15.04 16.48 19.39
C ARG A 60 15.92 17.66 18.96
N ASP A 61 17.22 17.43 18.80
CA ASP A 61 18.20 18.45 18.41
C ASP A 61 18.48 18.50 16.91
N ARG A 62 17.73 17.75 16.09
CA ARG A 62 17.90 17.72 14.63
C ARG A 62 16.83 18.51 13.91
N GLU A 63 17.25 19.46 13.10
CA GLU A 63 16.40 20.19 12.17
C GLU A 63 16.60 19.72 10.73
N PHE A 64 15.52 19.53 10.01
CA PHE A 64 15.56 19.10 8.61
C PHE A 64 14.38 19.69 7.83
N TYR A 65 14.56 19.80 6.51
CA TYR A 65 13.45 19.98 5.60
C TYR A 65 12.91 18.61 5.23
N GLN A 66 11.58 18.49 5.15
CA GLN A 66 10.91 17.30 4.64
C GLN A 66 9.99 17.71 3.50
N ALA A 67 10.01 16.94 2.42
CA ALA A 67 9.20 17.15 1.24
C ALA A 67 8.47 15.87 0.87
N ARG A 68 7.27 16.01 0.29
CA ARG A 68 6.64 14.93 -0.45
C ARG A 68 7.28 14.83 -1.82
N ILE A 69 7.56 13.60 -2.25
CA ILE A 69 8.21 13.31 -3.52
C ILE A 69 7.45 12.23 -4.27
N TYR A 70 7.45 12.33 -5.59
CA TYR A 70 6.90 11.32 -6.49
C TYR A 70 7.47 11.47 -7.90
N PRO A 71 7.56 10.38 -8.69
CA PRO A 71 8.14 10.43 -10.02
C PRO A 71 7.26 11.30 -10.93
N LYS A 72 7.89 12.06 -11.83
CA LYS A 72 7.16 12.97 -12.73
C LYS A 72 6.23 12.20 -13.68
N SER A 73 6.53 10.93 -13.96
CA SER A 73 5.75 10.04 -14.82
C SER A 73 4.32 9.78 -14.33
N ILE A 74 4.07 9.80 -13.02
CA ILE A 74 2.72 9.57 -12.49
C ILE A 74 1.84 10.83 -12.51
N LYS A 75 2.40 12.01 -12.81
CA LYS A 75 1.63 13.25 -12.80
C LYS A 75 0.56 13.22 -13.89
N GLY A 76 -0.69 13.46 -13.49
CA GLY A 76 -1.84 13.46 -14.41
C GLY A 76 -2.47 12.09 -14.62
N THR A 77 -1.96 11.03 -13.96
CA THR A 77 -2.64 9.73 -13.89
C THR A 77 -3.44 9.61 -12.60
N ASN A 78 -4.27 8.57 -12.49
CA ASN A 78 -4.95 8.21 -11.24
C ASN A 78 -3.98 7.93 -10.07
N ARG A 79 -2.71 7.60 -10.36
CA ARG A 79 -1.65 7.40 -9.34
C ARG A 79 -1.20 8.72 -8.69
N TRP A 80 -1.40 9.86 -9.34
CA TRP A 80 -0.93 11.17 -8.85
C TRP A 80 -1.57 11.61 -7.53
N LEU A 81 -2.82 11.21 -7.29
CA LEU A 81 -3.56 11.61 -6.09
C LEU A 81 -3.52 10.54 -5.00
N ASP A 82 -2.88 9.40 -5.26
CA ASP A 82 -2.84 8.26 -4.35
C ASP A 82 -1.49 8.24 -3.61
N ASP A 83 -1.54 8.46 -2.30
CA ASP A 83 -0.34 8.53 -1.45
C ASP A 83 0.47 7.23 -1.42
N TYR A 84 -0.10 6.10 -1.86
CA TYR A 84 0.65 4.86 -2.09
C TYR A 84 1.85 5.04 -3.05
N TYR A 85 1.75 5.95 -4.02
CA TYR A 85 2.82 6.25 -4.98
C TYR A 85 3.71 7.42 -4.55
N HIS A 86 3.53 7.93 -3.33
CA HIS A 86 4.27 9.05 -2.79
C HIS A 86 5.27 8.59 -1.72
N ALA A 87 6.42 9.26 -1.67
CA ALA A 87 7.40 9.07 -0.61
C ALA A 87 7.75 10.42 0.04
N THR A 88 8.58 10.36 1.07
CA THR A 88 9.19 11.54 1.68
C THR A 88 10.68 11.60 1.40
N ALA A 89 11.20 12.79 1.16
CA ALA A 89 12.63 13.08 1.21
C ALA A 89 12.92 14.12 2.29
N SER A 90 14.03 13.92 3.01
CA SER A 90 14.50 14.78 4.08
C SER A 90 15.90 15.31 3.78
N LEU A 91 16.08 16.63 3.90
CA LEU A 91 17.38 17.30 3.85
C LEU A 91 17.74 17.79 5.26
N TYR A 92 18.77 17.19 5.86
CA TYR A 92 19.22 17.52 7.20
C TYR A 92 20.05 18.81 7.21
N LYS A 93 19.71 19.78 8.08
CA LYS A 93 20.36 21.10 8.09
C LYS A 93 21.79 21.06 8.62
N ASP A 94 22.06 20.16 9.56
CA ASP A 94 23.35 19.99 10.24
C ASP A 94 24.42 19.35 9.34
N THR A 95 24.04 18.32 8.59
CA THR A 95 24.95 17.53 7.75
C THR A 95 24.85 17.84 6.27
N GLY A 96 23.75 18.46 5.82
CA GLY A 96 23.42 18.58 4.40
C GLY A 96 23.05 17.25 3.73
N GLY A 97 23.00 16.15 4.49
CA GLY A 97 22.66 14.82 3.98
C GLY A 97 21.21 14.74 3.51
N ILE A 98 20.95 13.91 2.49
CA ILE A 98 19.62 13.65 1.97
C ILE A 98 19.28 12.17 2.16
N GLY A 99 18.15 11.92 2.82
CA GLY A 99 17.54 10.61 2.92
C GLY A 99 16.17 10.60 2.26
N ASP A 100 15.75 9.48 1.69
CA ASP A 100 14.45 9.35 1.04
C ASP A 100 13.83 7.96 1.26
N GLY A 101 12.51 7.89 1.12
CA GLY A 101 11.73 6.66 1.18
C GLY A 101 11.32 6.10 -0.19
N TYR A 102 11.75 6.69 -1.31
CA TYR A 102 11.26 6.30 -2.65
C TYR A 102 11.69 4.90 -3.04
N GLY A 103 12.81 4.40 -2.51
CA GLY A 103 13.22 3.01 -2.72
C GLY A 103 12.13 1.99 -2.36
N ILE A 104 11.33 2.26 -1.32
CA ILE A 104 10.20 1.41 -0.93
C ILE A 104 9.07 1.50 -1.96
N VAL A 105 8.68 2.72 -2.32
CA VAL A 105 7.61 2.95 -3.31
C VAL A 105 7.98 2.32 -4.65
N LYS A 106 9.23 2.46 -5.10
CA LYS A 106 9.73 1.85 -6.33
C LYS A 106 9.71 0.31 -6.27
N MET A 107 10.07 -0.28 -5.14
CA MET A 107 9.95 -1.73 -4.93
C MET A 107 8.50 -2.21 -5.08
N ASN A 108 7.56 -1.50 -4.45
CA ASN A 108 6.13 -1.79 -4.50
C ASN A 108 5.58 -1.65 -5.93
N MET A 109 5.95 -0.58 -6.64
CA MET A 109 5.56 -0.37 -8.04
C MET A 109 6.09 -1.47 -8.96
N ASN A 110 7.34 -1.91 -8.78
CA ASN A 110 7.90 -3.01 -9.57
C ASN A 110 7.19 -4.34 -9.28
N ALA A 111 6.81 -4.60 -8.02
CA ALA A 111 6.00 -5.76 -7.68
C ALA A 111 4.60 -5.69 -8.32
N GLU A 112 3.97 -4.50 -8.30
CA GLU A 112 2.69 -4.24 -8.96
C GLU A 112 2.80 -4.51 -10.46
N GLU A 113 3.80 -3.95 -11.14
CA GLU A 113 4.06 -4.18 -12.57
C GLU A 113 4.30 -5.65 -12.91
N TYR A 114 4.98 -6.39 -12.03
CA TYR A 114 5.24 -7.81 -12.20
C TYR A 114 3.97 -8.69 -12.09
N LEU A 115 3.11 -8.42 -11.10
CA LEU A 115 1.93 -9.24 -10.83
C LEU A 115 0.68 -8.80 -11.62
N MET A 116 0.61 -7.54 -12.04
CA MET A 116 -0.56 -6.97 -12.72
C MET A 116 -1.00 -7.77 -13.96
N PRO A 117 -0.12 -8.26 -14.85
CA PRO A 117 -0.54 -9.04 -16.01
C PRO A 117 -1.37 -10.26 -15.62
N LYS A 118 -0.98 -10.99 -14.57
CA LYS A 118 -1.73 -12.15 -14.09
C LYS A 118 -3.02 -11.76 -13.39
N VAL A 119 -3.03 -10.64 -12.67
CA VAL A 119 -4.24 -10.10 -12.05
C VAL A 119 -5.27 -9.71 -13.10
N ILE A 120 -4.86 -9.06 -14.20
CA ILE A 120 -5.75 -8.72 -15.33
C ILE A 120 -6.24 -9.98 -16.04
N GLU A 121 -5.37 -10.99 -16.23
CA GLU A 121 -5.76 -12.27 -16.83
C GLU A 121 -6.88 -12.96 -16.05
N LEU A 122 -6.82 -12.96 -14.71
CA LEU A 122 -7.76 -13.67 -13.85
C LEU A 122 -9.02 -12.86 -13.51
N PHE A 123 -8.89 -11.54 -13.34
CA PHE A 123 -9.96 -10.69 -12.80
C PHE A 123 -10.45 -9.62 -13.79
N GLY A 124 -9.87 -9.55 -15.00
CA GLY A 124 -10.21 -8.56 -16.01
C GLY A 124 -9.54 -7.19 -15.80
N GLU A 125 -9.88 -6.23 -16.67
CA GLU A 125 -9.23 -4.90 -16.70
C GLU A 125 -9.68 -3.98 -15.56
N ARG A 126 -10.86 -4.23 -14.97
CA ARG A 126 -11.45 -3.41 -13.90
C ARG A 126 -10.91 -3.81 -12.54
N VAL A 127 -9.60 -3.79 -12.40
CA VAL A 127 -8.89 -4.22 -11.20
C VAL A 127 -7.88 -3.17 -10.75
N LYS A 128 -7.64 -3.08 -9.45
CA LYS A 128 -6.56 -2.31 -8.86
C LYS A 128 -5.75 -3.20 -7.92
N LEU A 129 -4.44 -3.16 -8.05
CA LEU A 129 -3.50 -3.91 -7.22
C LEU A 129 -2.64 -2.94 -6.42
N LYS A 130 -2.53 -3.15 -5.12
CA LYS A 130 -1.54 -2.48 -4.27
C LYS A 130 -0.73 -3.52 -3.53
N ILE A 131 0.58 -3.29 -3.44
CA ILE A 131 1.52 -4.25 -2.89
C ILE A 131 2.44 -3.58 -1.88
N GLY A 132 2.49 -4.11 -0.67
CA GLY A 132 3.53 -3.82 0.31
C GLY A 132 4.63 -4.87 0.26
N VAL A 133 5.85 -4.48 -0.10
CA VAL A 133 7.00 -5.41 -0.09
C VAL A 133 7.88 -5.17 1.13
N ASP A 134 8.09 -6.23 1.91
CA ASP A 134 9.07 -6.25 3.00
C ASP A 134 10.14 -7.32 2.75
N TYR A 135 11.29 -6.85 2.27
CA TYR A 135 12.46 -7.68 2.04
C TYR A 135 13.42 -7.60 3.22
N ARG A 136 13.79 -8.78 3.75
CA ARG A 136 14.69 -8.89 4.89
C ARG A 136 15.78 -9.93 4.65
N GLU A 137 16.98 -9.64 5.14
CA GLU A 137 18.11 -10.57 5.14
C GLU A 137 18.52 -10.87 6.59
N ARG A 138 18.96 -12.10 6.86
CA ARG A 138 19.47 -12.54 8.15
C ARG A 138 20.76 -11.80 8.46
N ILE A 139 20.94 -11.43 9.72
CA ILE A 139 22.18 -10.83 10.21
C ILE A 139 23.05 -11.97 10.74
N ASP A 140 24.14 -12.30 10.04
CA ASP A 140 25.11 -13.33 10.43
C ASP A 140 24.43 -14.67 10.81
N ASP A 141 24.98 -15.39 11.79
CA ASP A 141 24.38 -16.62 12.36
C ASP A 141 23.24 -16.33 13.36
N SER A 142 22.73 -15.10 13.41
CA SER A 142 21.68 -14.74 14.35
C SER A 142 20.30 -15.21 13.88
N LYS A 143 19.35 -15.27 14.82
CA LYS A 143 17.93 -15.51 14.51
C LYS A 143 17.22 -14.26 13.97
N PHE A 144 17.91 -13.13 13.83
CA PHE A 144 17.32 -11.85 13.47
C PHE A 144 17.46 -11.55 11.97
N PHE A 145 16.42 -10.89 11.44
CA PHE A 145 16.39 -10.42 10.07
C PHE A 145 16.31 -8.89 10.05
N ARG A 146 17.17 -8.26 9.26
CA ARG A 146 17.16 -6.81 9.01
C ARG A 146 16.40 -6.49 7.73
N ARG A 147 15.53 -5.49 7.79
CA ARG A 147 14.87 -4.93 6.59
C ARG A 147 15.86 -4.12 5.77
N TYR A 148 15.87 -4.32 4.45
CA TYR A 148 16.71 -3.55 3.53
C TYR A 148 15.86 -2.75 2.55
N LEU A 149 16.21 -1.47 2.41
CA LEU A 149 15.58 -0.55 1.44
C LEU A 149 16.19 -0.79 0.05
N LYS A 150 15.68 -1.81 -0.65
CA LYS A 150 16.03 -2.13 -2.04
C LYS A 150 14.82 -1.81 -2.92
N HIS A 151 15.05 -1.64 -4.23
CA HIS A 151 14.04 -1.08 -5.14
C HIS A 151 13.84 -1.89 -6.43
N ASN A 152 14.43 -3.09 -6.54
CA ASN A 152 14.25 -3.98 -7.69
C ASN A 152 13.59 -5.28 -7.19
N PHE A 153 12.32 -5.48 -7.56
CA PHE A 153 11.52 -6.60 -7.06
C PHE A 153 12.06 -7.97 -7.53
N GLU A 154 12.21 -8.14 -8.84
CA GLU A 154 12.62 -9.41 -9.45
C GLU A 154 14.00 -9.88 -8.98
N GLU A 155 14.97 -8.96 -8.88
CA GLU A 155 16.31 -9.29 -8.37
C GLU A 155 16.24 -9.85 -6.94
N ARG A 156 15.37 -9.29 -6.10
CA ARG A 156 15.21 -9.74 -4.71
C ARG A 156 14.43 -11.04 -4.64
N LEU A 157 13.40 -11.21 -5.47
CA LEU A 157 12.67 -12.46 -5.59
C LEU A 157 13.62 -13.60 -5.96
N LYS A 158 14.48 -13.38 -6.97
CA LYS A 158 15.53 -14.34 -7.35
C LYS A 158 16.43 -14.69 -6.17
N LYS A 159 16.91 -13.70 -5.42
CA LYS A 159 17.76 -13.91 -4.25
C LYS A 159 17.06 -14.68 -3.12
N VAL A 160 15.75 -14.47 -2.91
CA VAL A 160 14.97 -15.25 -1.94
C VAL A 160 14.83 -16.70 -2.39
N LYS A 161 14.60 -16.93 -3.69
CA LYS A 161 14.56 -18.29 -4.27
C LYS A 161 15.91 -19.01 -4.12
N GLU A 162 17.02 -18.30 -4.29
CA GLU A 162 18.38 -18.85 -4.17
C GLU A 162 18.82 -19.13 -2.73
N ASP A 163 18.34 -18.36 -1.74
CA ASP A 163 18.75 -18.48 -0.34
C ASP A 163 17.58 -18.17 0.62
N PRO A 164 16.57 -19.07 0.70
CA PRO A 164 15.37 -18.85 1.50
C PRO A 164 15.60 -18.95 3.02
N GLU A 165 16.75 -19.46 3.45
CA GLU A 165 17.10 -19.58 4.87
C GLU A 165 17.58 -18.25 5.45
N ASN A 166 18.29 -17.46 4.65
CA ASN A 166 18.84 -16.17 5.07
C ASN A 166 18.15 -14.98 4.42
N LYS A 167 17.34 -15.18 3.38
CA LYS A 167 16.61 -14.10 2.71
C LYS A 167 15.12 -14.40 2.68
N ARG A 168 14.32 -13.42 3.02
CA ARG A 168 12.86 -13.53 2.99
C ARG A 168 12.22 -12.29 2.42
N MET A 169 11.10 -12.50 1.74
CA MET A 169 10.23 -11.45 1.24
C MET A 169 8.83 -11.74 1.73
N MET A 170 8.21 -10.72 2.32
CA MET A 170 6.80 -10.74 2.69
C MET A 170 6.07 -9.77 1.78
N LEU A 171 4.92 -10.22 1.28
CA LEU A 171 4.04 -9.43 0.44
C LEU A 171 2.73 -9.20 1.19
N ASP A 172 2.31 -7.94 1.21
CA ASP A 172 0.95 -7.54 1.56
C ASP A 172 0.26 -7.16 0.25
N LEU A 173 -0.84 -7.84 -0.09
CA LEU A 173 -1.48 -7.78 -1.41
C LEU A 173 -2.94 -7.34 -1.25
N ASP A 174 -3.24 -6.13 -1.71
CA ASP A 174 -4.62 -5.68 -1.84
C ASP A 174 -5.06 -5.77 -3.30
N VAL A 175 -5.98 -6.68 -3.60
CA VAL A 175 -6.59 -6.84 -4.92
C VAL A 175 -8.02 -6.33 -4.87
N TYR A 176 -8.28 -5.20 -5.52
CA TYR A 176 -9.61 -4.60 -5.64
C TYR A 176 -10.17 -4.93 -7.01
N VAL A 177 -11.18 -5.80 -7.06
CA VAL A 177 -11.87 -6.18 -8.30
C VAL A 177 -13.21 -5.45 -8.35
N PHE A 178 -13.44 -4.66 -9.39
CA PHE A 178 -14.63 -3.81 -9.52
C PHE A 178 -15.67 -4.45 -10.45
N ASP A 179 -16.20 -5.58 -10.00
CA ASP A 179 -17.26 -6.32 -10.68
C ASP A 179 -18.46 -6.53 -9.76
N ARG A 180 -19.62 -6.66 -10.39
CA ARG A 180 -20.85 -7.05 -9.71
C ARG A 180 -20.94 -8.58 -9.70
N ILE A 181 -21.32 -9.15 -8.55
CA ILE A 181 -21.62 -10.57 -8.40
C ILE A 181 -23.12 -10.66 -8.14
N GLU A 182 -23.88 -11.21 -9.09
CA GLU A 182 -25.34 -11.26 -9.06
C GLU A 182 -25.89 -12.57 -8.50
N ASP A 183 -25.14 -13.67 -8.63
CA ASP A 183 -25.57 -15.01 -8.21
C ASP A 183 -24.44 -15.86 -7.58
N ASP A 184 -24.83 -17.03 -7.06
CA ASP A 184 -23.89 -17.96 -6.42
C ASP A 184 -22.94 -18.64 -7.41
N LYS A 185 -23.29 -18.69 -8.69
CA LYS A 185 -22.42 -19.25 -9.73
C LYS A 185 -21.25 -18.29 -9.98
N GLU A 186 -21.51 -17.01 -10.18
CA GLU A 186 -20.48 -15.96 -10.31
C GLU A 186 -19.59 -15.89 -9.06
N LYS A 187 -20.17 -16.12 -7.88
CA LYS A 187 -19.43 -16.21 -6.63
C LYS A 187 -18.46 -17.40 -6.61
N GLU A 188 -18.85 -18.56 -7.14
CA GLU A 188 -17.97 -19.72 -7.25
C GLU A 188 -16.88 -19.51 -8.31
N GLU A 189 -17.22 -18.91 -9.45
CA GLU A 189 -16.24 -18.50 -10.47
C GLU A 189 -15.19 -17.55 -9.85
N ARG A 190 -15.62 -16.58 -9.03
CA ARG A 190 -14.69 -15.69 -8.29
C ARG A 190 -13.81 -16.45 -7.29
N ARG A 191 -14.34 -17.45 -6.58
CA ARG A 191 -13.52 -18.30 -5.69
C ARG A 191 -12.47 -19.07 -6.48
N GLN A 192 -12.83 -19.58 -7.65
CA GLN A 192 -11.88 -20.26 -8.53
C GLN A 192 -10.77 -19.31 -9.00
N GLN A 193 -11.10 -18.09 -9.44
CA GLN A 193 -10.10 -17.07 -9.81
C GLN A 193 -9.13 -16.75 -8.66
N ILE A 194 -9.66 -16.58 -7.44
CA ILE A 194 -8.84 -16.35 -6.23
C ILE A 194 -7.92 -17.55 -5.98
N PHE A 195 -8.43 -18.77 -6.10
CA PHE A 195 -7.64 -19.99 -5.94
C PHE A 195 -6.52 -20.09 -6.99
N GLU A 196 -6.82 -19.83 -8.25
CA GLU A 196 -5.84 -19.82 -9.33
C GLU A 196 -4.76 -18.76 -9.12
N PHE A 197 -5.12 -17.57 -8.64
CA PHE A 197 -4.15 -16.53 -8.29
C PHE A 197 -3.22 -17.00 -7.16
N VAL A 198 -3.78 -17.65 -6.13
CA VAL A 198 -3.01 -18.26 -5.04
C VAL A 198 -2.05 -19.34 -5.56
N GLN A 199 -2.49 -20.20 -6.48
CA GLN A 199 -1.62 -21.22 -7.08
C GLN A 199 -0.51 -20.60 -7.92
N TYR A 200 -0.80 -19.53 -8.64
CA TYR A 200 0.22 -18.76 -9.37
C TYR A 200 1.28 -18.19 -8.41
N LEU A 201 0.87 -17.57 -7.29
CA LEU A 201 1.81 -17.07 -6.28
C LEU A 201 2.67 -18.19 -5.68
N LYS A 202 2.12 -19.40 -5.51
CA LYS A 202 2.89 -20.60 -5.13
C LYS A 202 3.92 -20.98 -6.17
N GLY A 203 3.54 -21.03 -7.44
CA GLY A 203 4.46 -21.28 -8.55
C GLY A 203 5.61 -20.27 -8.58
N GLU A 204 5.31 -19.01 -8.26
CA GLU A 204 6.31 -17.94 -8.17
C GLU A 204 7.15 -17.94 -6.90
N GLY A 205 6.96 -18.90 -5.98
CA GLY A 205 7.68 -18.94 -4.71
C GLY A 205 7.35 -17.78 -3.77
N LEU A 206 6.24 -17.08 -4.02
CA LEU A 206 5.72 -15.97 -3.21
C LEU A 206 4.77 -16.43 -2.11
N PHE A 207 4.58 -17.74 -1.99
CA PHE A 207 3.54 -18.32 -1.15
C PHE A 207 4.12 -19.40 -0.23
N LYS A 208 4.60 -18.99 0.95
CA LYS A 208 5.03 -19.90 2.02
C LYS A 208 4.17 -19.80 3.28
N TYR A 209 3.76 -18.59 3.64
CA TYR A 209 2.90 -18.30 4.79
C TYR A 209 1.88 -17.24 4.34
N LEU A 210 0.66 -17.66 4.00
CA LEU A 210 -0.40 -16.75 3.55
C LEU A 210 -1.37 -16.49 4.71
N GLU A 211 -1.67 -15.23 4.93
CA GLU A 211 -2.92 -14.77 5.54
C GLU A 211 -3.77 -14.17 4.41
N LEU A 212 -4.97 -14.72 4.18
CA LEU A 212 -5.89 -14.24 3.14
C LEU A 212 -7.18 -13.75 3.77
N GLY A 213 -7.41 -12.45 3.68
CA GLY A 213 -8.71 -11.84 3.87
C GLY A 213 -9.39 -11.64 2.52
N VAL A 214 -10.63 -12.12 2.38
CA VAL A 214 -11.47 -11.79 1.22
C VAL A 214 -12.64 -10.97 1.75
N ILE A 215 -12.77 -9.74 1.27
CA ILE A 215 -13.85 -8.83 1.64
C ILE A 215 -14.67 -8.55 0.38
N PHE A 216 -15.95 -8.91 0.42
CA PHE A 216 -16.92 -8.55 -0.61
C PHE A 216 -17.62 -7.26 -0.17
N ILE A 217 -17.52 -6.24 -1.01
CA ILE A 217 -18.06 -4.91 -0.74
C ILE A 217 -19.12 -4.63 -1.81
N ASP A 218 -20.32 -4.32 -1.35
CA ASP A 218 -21.41 -3.91 -2.22
C ASP A 218 -21.22 -2.46 -2.68
N GLU A 219 -21.39 -2.16 -3.96
CA GLU A 219 -21.15 -0.82 -4.52
C GLU A 219 -21.93 0.30 -3.81
N ARG A 220 -23.09 -0.01 -3.22
CA ARG A 220 -23.90 0.98 -2.49
C ARG A 220 -23.25 1.46 -1.21
N VAL A 221 -22.40 0.66 -0.59
CA VAL A 221 -21.67 1.09 0.62
C VAL A 221 -20.61 2.15 0.31
N LEU A 222 -20.34 2.38 -0.98
CA LEU A 222 -19.44 3.42 -1.48
C LEU A 222 -20.19 4.71 -1.85
N ALA A 223 -21.54 4.73 -1.80
CA ALA A 223 -22.31 5.93 -2.08
C ALA A 223 -22.09 7.00 -0.99
N PRO A 224 -21.96 8.30 -1.33
CA PRO A 224 -21.77 9.36 -0.34
C PRO A 224 -22.87 9.40 0.73
N SER A 225 -24.11 9.05 0.34
CA SER A 225 -25.28 8.99 1.21
C SER A 225 -25.35 7.71 2.06
N TYR A 226 -24.47 6.73 1.85
CA TYR A 226 -24.53 5.45 2.57
C TYR A 226 -24.46 5.64 4.08
N ASN A 227 -23.64 6.58 4.56
CA ASN A 227 -23.53 6.89 5.98
C ASN A 227 -24.87 7.31 6.60
N ASP A 228 -25.75 7.94 5.83
CA ASP A 228 -27.07 8.37 6.30
C ASP A 228 -28.03 7.19 6.50
N PHE A 229 -27.78 6.07 5.79
CA PHE A 229 -28.63 4.87 5.80
C PHE A 229 -27.93 3.64 6.42
N GLU A 230 -26.67 3.75 6.86
CA GLU A 230 -25.86 2.63 7.36
C GLU A 230 -26.56 1.90 8.52
N TRP A 231 -27.14 2.67 9.44
CA TRP A 231 -27.87 2.14 10.59
C TRP A 231 -29.18 1.45 10.17
N ASP A 232 -29.95 2.08 9.28
CA ASP A 232 -31.20 1.50 8.79
C ASP A 232 -30.95 0.21 7.99
N ILE A 233 -29.88 0.15 7.19
CA ILE A 233 -29.49 -1.04 6.43
C ILE A 233 -28.94 -2.13 7.37
N ARG A 234 -28.14 -1.80 8.38
CA ARG A 234 -27.57 -2.82 9.28
C ARG A 234 -28.58 -3.45 10.24
N TYR A 235 -29.63 -2.71 10.60
CA TYR A 235 -30.57 -3.11 11.65
C TYR A 235 -32.00 -3.37 11.16
N ALA A 236 -32.33 -3.08 9.90
CA ALA A 236 -33.64 -3.46 9.36
C ALA A 236 -33.73 -4.97 9.11
N ASP A 237 -34.82 -5.59 9.58
CA ASP A 237 -35.21 -6.95 9.17
C ASP A 237 -35.53 -7.04 7.67
N LYS A 238 -35.60 -5.90 6.97
CA LYS A 238 -35.73 -5.79 5.50
C LYS A 238 -34.57 -6.40 4.71
N VAL A 239 -33.46 -6.70 5.38
CA VAL A 239 -32.24 -7.22 4.74
C VAL A 239 -32.18 -8.75 4.82
N LYS A 240 -32.98 -9.39 5.67
CA LYS A 240 -32.96 -10.85 5.83
C LYS A 240 -33.99 -11.47 4.89
N LYS A 241 -33.55 -12.33 3.99
CA LYS A 241 -34.43 -13.12 3.11
C LYS A 241 -34.06 -14.58 3.24
N GLU A 242 -35.06 -15.44 3.44
CA GLU A 242 -34.86 -16.88 3.31
C GLU A 242 -34.82 -17.24 1.83
N ILE A 243 -33.72 -17.85 1.42
CA ILE A 243 -33.55 -18.45 0.09
C ILE A 243 -33.06 -19.87 0.36
N GLU A 244 -33.85 -20.85 -0.10
CA GLU A 244 -33.51 -22.29 0.02
C GLU A 244 -33.22 -22.78 1.46
N GLY A 245 -33.86 -22.18 2.46
CA GLY A 245 -33.69 -22.53 3.88
C GLY A 245 -32.49 -21.89 4.55
N GLU A 246 -31.73 -21.05 3.85
CA GLU A 246 -30.68 -20.22 4.42
C GLU A 246 -31.15 -18.76 4.56
N THR A 247 -30.90 -18.16 5.73
CA THR A 247 -31.15 -16.73 5.92
C THR A 247 -30.00 -15.94 5.30
N VAL A 248 -30.24 -15.35 4.15
CA VAL A 248 -29.28 -14.52 3.43
C VAL A 248 -29.55 -13.04 3.72
N ARG A 249 -28.49 -12.27 4.00
CA ARG A 249 -28.59 -10.81 4.09
C ARG A 249 -28.51 -10.19 2.69
N MET A 250 -29.66 -9.90 2.11
CA MET A 250 -29.80 -9.17 0.85
C MET A 250 -30.13 -7.71 1.11
N PRO A 251 -29.58 -6.77 0.35
CA PRO A 251 -29.97 -5.36 0.45
C PRO A 251 -31.50 -5.11 0.34
N PRO A 252 -32.05 -4.08 1.01
CA PRO A 252 -33.46 -3.72 0.87
C PRO A 252 -33.85 -3.43 -0.58
N MET A 253 -34.94 -4.04 -1.06
CA MET A 253 -35.47 -3.81 -2.41
C MET A 253 -35.92 -2.36 -2.64
N ASP A 254 -36.39 -1.70 -1.59
CA ASP A 254 -36.89 -0.31 -1.62
C ASP A 254 -35.76 0.72 -1.88
N LEU A 255 -34.50 0.29 -1.79
CA LEU A 255 -33.29 1.08 -2.03
C LEU A 255 -32.56 0.64 -3.33
N ARG A 256 -33.25 -0.10 -4.21
CA ARG A 256 -32.78 -0.38 -5.58
C ARG A 256 -33.05 0.78 -6.50
#